data_AF-A0A937FWI0-F1
#
_entry.id   AF-A0A937FWI0-F1
#
_cell.length_a   1.000
_cell.length_b   1.000
_cell.length_c   1.000
_cell.angle_alpha   90.00
_cell.angle_beta   90.00
_cell.angle_gamma   90.00
#
_symmetry.space_group_name_H-M   'P 1'
#
loop_
_entity.id
_entity.type
_entity.pdbx_description
1 polymer ?
#
loop_
_entity_poly.entity_id
_entity_poly.type
_entity_poly.pdbx_seq_one_letter_code
_entity_poly.pdbx_strand_id
1 'polypeptide(L)'
;MNSISTNKTSNDAINIFLIGNNPIELSNIYEKLKEIKTKSYHAEIGFDLKTVYKKIMRFRPSCILIDDNLEEPYLKSLLGKLSSWSKTRDIPIAILKNSNYGESYLVGAQEFILKDGITSEALSRSILNSIRLRSMQKYLYTSYKKRQSQFLNFFSNN
;
A
#
# COMPACT_ATOMS: atom_id res chain seq x y z
N MET A 1 3.03 21.81 -31.76
CA MET A 1 2.47 20.46 -31.59
C MET A 1 3.40 19.70 -30.67
N ASN A 2 3.07 19.62 -29.39
CA ASN A 2 3.91 18.95 -28.39
C ASN A 2 3.66 17.45 -28.49
N SER A 3 4.70 16.71 -28.87
CA SER A 3 4.70 15.25 -28.82
C SER A 3 4.49 14.81 -27.37
N ILE A 4 3.38 14.11 -27.15
CA ILE A 4 3.16 13.35 -25.93
C ILE A 4 4.22 12.26 -25.93
N SER A 5 5.29 12.47 -25.17
CA SER A 5 6.30 11.44 -24.94
C SER A 5 5.60 10.28 -24.23
N THR A 6 5.28 9.24 -24.98
CA THR A 6 4.85 7.95 -24.44
C THR A 6 6.04 7.40 -23.68
N ASN A 7 6.10 7.70 -22.37
CA ASN A 7 7.07 7.13 -21.46
C ASN A 7 7.01 5.60 -21.62
N LYS A 8 8.07 5.08 -22.23
CA LYS A 8 8.45 3.68 -22.29
C LYS A 8 8.36 3.15 -20.86
N THR A 9 7.31 2.41 -20.51
CA THR A 9 7.13 1.85 -19.17
C THR A 9 8.28 0.88 -18.93
N SER A 10 9.27 1.32 -18.17
CA SER A 10 10.26 0.45 -17.55
C SER A 10 9.50 -0.70 -16.89
N ASN A 11 10.02 -1.89 -17.09
CA ASN A 11 9.58 -3.14 -16.51
C ASN A 11 9.89 -3.15 -15.00
N ASP A 12 9.45 -2.13 -14.28
CA ASP A 12 9.74 -1.94 -12.86
C ASP A 12 8.92 -2.95 -12.07
N ALA A 13 9.61 -3.89 -11.43
CA ALA A 13 8.99 -4.87 -10.56
C ALA A 13 8.21 -4.18 -9.43
N ILE A 14 7.04 -4.72 -9.11
CA ILE A 14 6.23 -4.25 -8.00
C ILE A 14 6.66 -5.01 -6.76
N ASN A 15 7.32 -4.29 -5.85
CA ASN A 15 7.77 -4.83 -4.58
C ASN A 15 6.61 -4.87 -3.57
N ILE A 16 6.25 -6.04 -3.08
CA ILE A 16 5.15 -6.27 -2.13
C ILE A 16 5.72 -6.70 -0.78
N PHE A 17 5.39 -6.00 0.28
CA PHE A 17 5.76 -6.42 1.62
C PHE A 17 4.56 -7.03 2.33
N LEU A 18 4.63 -8.33 2.59
CA LEU A 18 3.59 -9.11 3.26
C LEU A 18 3.81 -9.09 4.78
N ILE A 19 2.79 -8.73 5.55
CA ILE A 19 2.82 -8.76 7.01
C ILE A 19 1.70 -9.66 7.50
N GLY A 20 1.99 -10.61 8.37
CA GLY A 20 0.99 -11.44 9.03
C GLY A 20 1.62 -12.40 10.01
N ASN A 21 0.78 -13.16 10.72
CA ASN A 21 1.20 -14.18 11.69
C ASN A 21 0.90 -15.62 11.21
N ASN A 22 0.20 -15.79 10.08
CA ASN A 22 -0.09 -17.10 9.50
C ASN A 22 0.77 -17.41 8.25
N PRO A 23 1.83 -18.23 8.36
CA PRO A 23 2.71 -18.53 7.23
C PRO A 23 1.98 -19.20 6.05
N ILE A 24 0.98 -20.05 6.31
CA ILE A 24 0.26 -20.78 5.27
C ILE A 24 -0.52 -19.80 4.39
N GLU A 25 -1.24 -18.86 5.01
CA GLU A 25 -1.97 -17.83 4.27
C GLU A 25 -1.04 -16.90 3.49
N LEU A 26 0.06 -16.46 4.10
CA LEU A 26 1.03 -15.59 3.43
C LEU A 26 1.71 -16.30 2.26
N SER A 27 2.01 -17.60 2.39
CA SER A 27 2.51 -18.43 1.30
C SER A 27 1.52 -18.53 0.15
N ASN A 28 0.22 -18.70 0.42
CA ASN A 28 -0.80 -18.74 -0.63
C ASN A 28 -0.88 -17.40 -1.39
N ILE A 29 -0.81 -16.28 -0.69
CA ILE A 29 -0.77 -14.95 -1.34
C ILE A 29 0.52 -14.80 -2.15
N TYR A 30 1.66 -15.25 -1.63
CA TYR A 30 2.94 -15.20 -2.32
C TYR A 30 2.94 -16.02 -3.62
N GLU A 31 2.38 -17.22 -3.62
CA GLU A 31 2.26 -18.03 -4.84
C GLU A 31 1.32 -17.38 -5.86
N LYS A 32 0.18 -16.82 -5.42
CA LYS A 32 -0.70 -16.03 -6.31
C LYS A 32 0.02 -14.85 -6.94
N LEU A 33 0.92 -14.17 -6.21
CA LEU A 33 1.72 -13.07 -6.78
C LEU A 33 2.66 -13.56 -7.90
N LYS A 34 3.26 -14.74 -7.75
CA LYS A 34 4.14 -15.33 -8.76
C LYS A 34 3.40 -15.77 -10.03
N GLU A 35 2.14 -16.19 -9.89
CA GLU A 35 1.32 -16.61 -11.01
C GLU A 35 0.98 -15.45 -11.98
N ILE A 36 1.07 -14.21 -11.51
CA ILE A 36 0.73 -13.03 -12.32
C ILE A 36 1.76 -12.83 -13.43
N LYS A 37 1.34 -13.02 -14.69
CA LYS A 37 2.20 -12.85 -15.86
C LYS A 37 2.26 -11.42 -16.42
N THR A 38 1.30 -10.59 -16.05
CA THR A 38 1.13 -9.25 -16.64
C THR A 38 2.09 -8.20 -16.07
N LYS A 39 2.65 -8.43 -14.88
CA LYS A 39 3.64 -7.58 -14.21
C LYS A 39 4.55 -8.45 -13.35
N SER A 40 5.80 -8.02 -13.18
CA SER A 40 6.71 -8.67 -12.23
C SER A 40 6.35 -8.23 -10.81
N TYR A 41 6.14 -9.20 -9.92
CA TYR A 41 5.95 -8.99 -8.48
C TYR A 41 7.09 -9.64 -7.72
N HIS A 42 7.74 -8.87 -6.85
CA HIS A 42 8.71 -9.38 -5.88
C HIS A 42 8.11 -9.22 -4.50
N ALA A 43 8.21 -10.24 -3.66
CA ALA A 43 7.61 -10.18 -2.33
C ALA A 43 8.57 -10.58 -1.22
N GLU A 44 8.50 -9.86 -0.11
CA GLU A 44 9.16 -10.17 1.16
C GLU A 44 8.12 -10.32 2.27
N ILE A 45 8.42 -11.15 3.27
CA ILE A 45 7.54 -11.41 4.41
C ILE A 45 8.14 -10.87 5.72
N GLY A 46 7.30 -10.24 6.54
CA GLY A 46 7.62 -9.76 7.88
C GLY A 46 6.58 -10.20 8.92
N PHE A 47 7.06 -10.68 10.08
CA PHE A 47 6.22 -11.20 11.16
C PHE A 47 6.23 -10.33 12.43
N ASP A 48 7.26 -9.49 12.64
CA ASP A 48 7.45 -8.69 13.87
C ASP A 48 7.71 -7.20 13.57
N LEU A 49 7.01 -6.28 14.25
CA LEU A 49 7.15 -4.83 14.09
C LEU A 49 8.59 -4.31 14.14
N LYS A 50 9.41 -4.82 15.08
CA LYS A 50 10.78 -4.30 15.27
C LYS A 50 11.64 -4.57 14.03
N THR A 51 11.47 -5.74 13.43
CA THR A 51 12.20 -6.13 12.22
C THR A 51 11.56 -5.63 10.93
N VAL A 52 10.22 -5.51 10.91
CA VAL A 52 9.42 -5.04 9.77
C VAL A 52 9.89 -3.67 9.29
N TYR A 53 10.13 -2.71 10.19
CA TYR A 53 10.58 -1.39 9.78
C TYR A 53 11.91 -1.43 9.02
N LYS A 54 12.91 -2.13 9.56
CA LYS A 54 14.24 -2.25 8.94
C LYS A 54 14.17 -2.95 7.58
N LYS A 55 13.30 -3.95 7.46
CA LYS A 55 13.05 -4.65 6.19
C LYS A 55 12.37 -3.74 5.17
N ILE A 56 11.29 -3.05 5.53
CA ILE A 56 10.59 -2.10 4.65
C ILE A 56 11.56 -1.02 4.13
N MET A 57 12.45 -0.49 4.97
CA MET A 57 13.45 0.51 4.55
C MET A 57 14.44 0.00 3.50
N ARG A 58 14.83 -1.27 3.60
CA ARG A 58 15.78 -1.91 2.68
C ARG A 58 15.08 -2.34 1.38
N PHE A 59 13.93 -2.98 1.52
CA PHE A 59 13.17 -3.56 0.42
C PHE A 59 12.43 -2.51 -0.41
N ARG A 60 12.06 -1.37 0.20
CA ARG A 60 11.31 -0.27 -0.43
C ARG A 60 10.06 -0.76 -1.18
N PRO A 61 9.07 -1.29 -0.44
CA PRO A 61 7.88 -1.83 -1.08
C PRO A 61 7.07 -0.75 -1.80
N SER A 62 6.54 -1.14 -2.95
CA SER A 62 5.52 -0.41 -3.68
C SER A 62 4.15 -0.50 -3.00
N CYS A 63 3.89 -1.58 -2.26
CA CYS A 63 2.67 -1.78 -1.48
C CYS A 63 2.94 -2.72 -0.28
N ILE A 64 2.23 -2.49 0.82
CA ILE A 64 2.23 -3.36 2.00
C ILE A 64 0.89 -4.08 2.05
N LEU A 65 0.91 -5.41 2.11
CA LEU A 65 -0.27 -6.22 2.39
C LEU A 65 -0.21 -6.70 3.84
N ILE A 66 -1.29 -6.48 4.59
CA ILE A 66 -1.35 -6.86 6.01
C ILE A 66 -2.50 -7.83 6.22
N ASP A 67 -2.20 -8.98 6.78
CA ASP A 67 -3.15 -9.98 7.23
C ASP A 67 -4.03 -9.45 8.39
N ASP A 68 -5.34 -9.62 8.29
CA ASP A 68 -6.31 -9.27 9.32
C ASP A 68 -6.36 -10.24 10.51
N ASN A 69 -5.67 -11.39 10.44
CA ASN A 69 -5.58 -12.35 11.54
C ASN A 69 -4.60 -11.92 12.67
N LEU A 70 -4.10 -10.69 12.59
CA LEU A 70 -3.38 -10.02 13.66
C LEU A 70 -4.36 -9.46 14.70
N GLU A 71 -4.00 -9.53 15.98
CA GLU A 71 -4.81 -8.92 17.04
C GLU A 71 -5.11 -7.44 16.75
N GLU A 72 -6.37 -7.01 16.93
CA GLU A 72 -6.82 -5.66 16.55
C GLU A 72 -5.96 -4.53 17.16
N PRO A 73 -5.59 -4.55 18.46
CA PRO A 73 -4.74 -3.51 19.03
C PRO A 73 -3.35 -3.46 18.37
N TYR A 74 -2.82 -4.62 18.00
CA TYR A 74 -1.55 -4.73 17.30
C TYR A 74 -1.64 -4.16 15.88
N LEU A 75 -2.68 -4.51 15.13
CA LEU A 75 -2.92 -4.01 13.78
C LEU A 75 -3.09 -2.49 13.76
N LYS A 76 -3.89 -1.94 14.69
CA LYS A 76 -4.07 -0.49 14.85
C LYS A 76 -2.75 0.22 15.17
N SER A 77 -1.96 -0.34 16.08
CA SER A 77 -0.62 0.17 16.42
C SER A 77 0.33 0.11 15.22
N LEU A 78 0.32 -0.97 14.44
CA LEU A 78 1.12 -1.12 13.22
C LEU A 78 0.77 -0.05 12.18
N LEU A 79 -0.53 0.12 11.87
CA LEU A 79 -1.00 1.13 10.93
C LEU A 79 -0.66 2.55 11.40
N GLY A 80 -0.82 2.84 12.69
CA GLY A 80 -0.42 4.11 13.29
C GLY A 80 1.07 4.39 13.13
N LYS A 81 1.94 3.39 13.39
CA LYS A 81 3.39 3.53 13.20
C LYS A 81 3.75 3.75 11.74
N LEU A 82 3.23 2.93 10.82
CA LEU A 82 3.50 3.03 9.39
C LEU A 82 3.05 4.39 8.82
N SER A 83 1.91 4.91 9.26
CA SER A 83 1.39 6.22 8.81
C SER A 83 2.14 7.41 9.42
N SER A 84 2.72 7.27 10.61
CA SER A 84 3.47 8.34 11.29
C SER A 84 4.89 8.53 10.73
N TRP A 85 5.54 7.47 10.26
CA TRP A 85 6.95 7.52 9.88
C TRP A 85 7.16 8.07 8.47
N SER A 86 8.07 9.03 8.34
CA SER A 86 8.32 9.75 7.08
C SER A 86 8.65 8.86 5.88
N LYS A 87 9.27 7.70 6.12
CA LYS A 87 9.70 6.76 5.08
C LYS A 87 8.65 5.71 4.72
N THR A 88 7.63 5.50 5.54
CA THR A 88 6.57 4.51 5.28
C THR A 88 5.20 5.13 5.07
N ARG A 89 4.98 6.37 5.52
CA ARG A 89 3.69 7.05 5.48
C ARG A 89 3.06 7.14 4.09
N ASP A 90 3.90 7.15 3.06
CA ASP A 90 3.49 7.28 1.66
C ASP A 90 3.36 5.93 0.94
N ILE A 91 3.68 4.82 1.60
CA ILE A 91 3.55 3.49 1.04
C ILE A 91 2.07 3.07 1.19
N PRO A 92 1.41 2.65 0.11
CA PRO A 92 0.04 2.17 0.17
C PRO A 92 -0.06 0.89 1.00
N ILE A 93 -1.15 0.76 1.74
CA ILE A 93 -1.46 -0.39 2.59
C ILE A 93 -2.79 -0.99 2.13
N ALA A 94 -2.80 -2.29 1.88
CA ALA A 94 -4.02 -3.06 1.68
C ALA A 94 -4.14 -4.15 2.75
N ILE A 95 -5.36 -4.36 3.24
CA ILE A 95 -5.64 -5.37 4.27
C ILE A 95 -6.19 -6.63 3.62
N LEU A 96 -5.58 -7.77 3.90
CA LEU A 96 -6.05 -9.09 3.50
C LEU A 96 -7.07 -9.57 4.54
N LYS A 97 -8.34 -9.68 4.16
CA LYS A 97 -9.45 -10.04 5.04
C LYS A 97 -9.88 -11.49 4.87
N ASN A 98 -10.09 -12.20 5.97
CA ASN A 98 -10.68 -13.55 5.95
C ASN A 98 -12.18 -13.52 5.60
N SER A 99 -12.89 -12.46 5.97
CA SER A 99 -14.31 -12.29 5.64
C SER A 99 -14.69 -10.82 5.52
N ASN A 100 -15.88 -10.55 4.99
CA ASN A 100 -16.47 -9.21 5.00
C ASN A 100 -16.99 -8.79 6.38
N TYR A 101 -17.11 -9.73 7.32
CA TYR A 101 -17.58 -9.47 8.67
C TYR A 101 -16.42 -9.03 9.55
N GLY A 102 -16.43 -7.77 9.97
CA GLY A 102 -15.38 -7.21 10.81
C GLY A 102 -15.18 -5.72 10.55
N GLU A 103 -14.94 -5.03 11.65
CA GLU A 103 -14.77 -3.59 11.83
C GLU A 103 -14.06 -2.83 10.68
N SER A 104 -14.78 -1.85 10.13
CA SER A 104 -14.39 -0.87 9.10
C SER A 104 -13.47 0.26 9.63
N TYR A 105 -12.86 0.07 10.79
CA TYR A 105 -12.18 1.10 11.58
C TYR A 105 -10.66 1.17 11.34
N LEU A 106 -10.14 0.44 10.35
CA LEU A 106 -8.72 0.48 9.98
C LEU A 106 -8.41 1.75 9.16
N VAL A 107 -8.46 2.89 9.86
CA VAL A 107 -8.06 4.20 9.35
C VAL A 107 -6.63 4.11 8.81
N GLY A 108 -6.46 4.37 7.51
CA GLY A 108 -5.15 4.44 6.87
C GLY A 108 -4.89 3.36 5.80
N ALA A 109 -5.68 2.29 5.75
CA ALA A 109 -5.67 1.36 4.62
C ALA A 109 -6.32 2.00 3.38
N GLN A 110 -5.77 1.73 2.20
CA GLN A 110 -6.33 2.19 0.92
C GLN A 110 -7.27 1.17 0.28
N GLU A 111 -7.14 -0.12 0.64
CA GLU A 111 -7.86 -1.21 0.00
C GLU A 111 -8.08 -2.36 0.98
N PHE A 112 -9.18 -3.10 0.81
CA PHE A 112 -9.48 -4.33 1.53
C PHE A 112 -9.65 -5.48 0.54
N ILE A 113 -8.94 -6.56 0.76
CA ILE A 113 -8.79 -7.68 -0.17
C ILE A 113 -9.30 -8.93 0.53
N LEU A 114 -10.40 -9.52 0.07
CA LEU A 114 -10.86 -10.80 0.61
C LEU A 114 -9.93 -11.93 0.17
N LYS A 115 -9.49 -12.75 1.12
CA LYS A 115 -8.60 -13.90 0.86
C LYS A 115 -9.36 -15.04 0.21
N ASP A 116 -10.61 -15.24 0.60
CA ASP A 116 -11.42 -16.33 0.07
C ASP A 116 -11.75 -16.12 -1.42
N GLY A 117 -11.53 -17.16 -2.22
CA GLY A 117 -11.77 -17.15 -3.66
C GLY A 117 -10.91 -16.18 -4.48
N ILE A 118 -9.89 -15.53 -3.91
CA ILE A 118 -9.13 -14.52 -4.66
C ILE A 118 -8.30 -15.12 -5.78
N THR A 119 -8.46 -14.60 -7.00
CA THR A 119 -7.60 -14.94 -8.14
C THR A 119 -6.37 -14.04 -8.20
N SER A 120 -5.33 -14.51 -8.89
CA SER A 120 -4.07 -13.78 -9.08
C SER A 120 -4.29 -12.44 -9.81
N GLU A 121 -5.24 -12.38 -10.75
CA GLU A 121 -5.65 -11.16 -11.44
C GLU A 121 -6.43 -10.20 -10.53
N ALA A 122 -7.31 -10.73 -9.68
CA ALA A 122 -8.02 -9.92 -8.69
C ALA A 122 -7.04 -9.29 -7.69
N LEU A 123 -6.10 -10.09 -7.17
CA LEU A 123 -5.03 -9.62 -6.29
C LEU A 123 -4.18 -8.53 -6.96
N SER A 124 -3.74 -8.75 -8.20
CA SER A 124 -3.00 -7.76 -9.00
C SER A 124 -3.76 -6.44 -9.11
N ARG A 125 -5.06 -6.49 -9.44
CA ARG A 125 -5.91 -5.30 -9.57
C ARG A 125 -6.03 -4.54 -8.25
N SER A 126 -6.29 -5.23 -7.14
CA SER A 126 -6.40 -4.59 -5.82
C SER A 126 -5.10 -3.92 -5.38
N ILE A 127 -3.95 -4.55 -5.65
CA ILE A 127 -2.64 -3.94 -5.37
C ILE A 127 -2.45 -2.65 -6.17
N LEU A 128 -2.71 -2.71 -7.48
CA LEU A 128 -2.57 -1.53 -8.35
C LEU A 128 -3.55 -0.42 -7.98
N ASN A 129 -4.76 -0.77 -7.55
CA ASN A 129 -5.74 0.18 -7.04
C ASN A 129 -5.23 0.86 -5.77
N SER A 130 -4.72 0.11 -4.80
CA SER A 130 -4.13 0.66 -3.58
C SER A 130 -3.01 1.66 -3.89
N ILE A 131 -2.10 1.31 -4.81
CA ILE A 131 -1.02 2.19 -5.28
C ILE A 131 -1.56 3.46 -5.94
N ARG A 132 -2.54 3.32 -6.83
CA ARG A 132 -3.16 4.44 -7.54
C ARG A 132 -3.88 5.38 -6.57
N LEU A 133 -4.66 4.84 -5.64
CA LEU A 133 -5.41 5.59 -4.64
C LEU A 133 -4.46 6.41 -3.76
N ARG A 134 -3.37 5.81 -3.27
CA ARG A 134 -2.36 6.53 -2.48
C ARG A 134 -1.70 7.65 -3.27
N SER A 135 -1.36 7.39 -4.53
CA SER A 135 -0.76 8.39 -5.43
C SER A 135 -1.71 9.56 -5.65
N MET A 136 -3.00 9.29 -5.86
CA MET A 136 -4.05 10.30 -5.99
C MET A 136 -4.21 11.11 -4.70
N GLN A 137 -4.29 10.46 -3.53
CA GLN A 137 -4.37 11.14 -2.23
C GLN A 137 -3.20 12.12 -2.02
N LYS A 138 -1.98 11.68 -2.34
CA LYS A 138 -0.77 12.51 -2.26
C LYS A 138 -0.85 13.73 -3.19
N TYR A 139 -1.23 13.51 -4.44
CA TYR A 139 -1.38 14.59 -5.41
C TYR A 139 -2.43 15.63 -4.98
N LEU A 140 -3.58 15.17 -4.48
CA LEU A 140 -4.64 16.05 -4.00
C LEU A 140 -4.18 16.87 -2.79
N TYR A 141 -3.50 16.22 -1.84
CA TYR A 141 -2.96 16.89 -0.66
C TYR A 141 -1.95 17.98 -1.02
N THR A 142 -0.97 17.69 -1.89
CA THR A 142 0.04 18.69 -2.31
C THR A 142 -0.58 19.83 -3.09
N SER A 143 -1.54 19.53 -3.97
CA SER A 143 -2.25 20.54 -4.78
C SER A 143 -3.12 21.45 -3.91
N TYR A 144 -3.78 20.90 -2.90
CA TYR A 144 -4.53 21.68 -1.92
C TYR A 144 -3.61 22.60 -1.10
N LYS A 145 -2.50 22.07 -0.55
CA LYS A 145 -1.54 22.85 0.24
C LYS A 145 -0.92 24.00 -0.57
N LYS A 146 -0.60 23.77 -1.84
CA LYS A 146 -0.09 24.81 -2.74
C LYS A 146 -1.10 25.96 -2.90
N ARG A 147 -2.37 25.62 -3.16
CA ARG A 147 -3.44 26.62 -3.30
C ARG A 147 -3.68 27.42 -2.02
N GLN A 148 -3.66 26.76 -0.86
CA GLN A 148 -3.79 27.42 0.44
C GLN A 148 -2.67 28.44 0.68
N SER A 149 -1.42 28.09 0.35
CA SER A 149 -0.29 29.02 0.47
C SER A 149 -0.40 30.21 -0.49
N GLN A 150 -0.84 29.99 -1.74
CA GLN A 150 -1.06 31.07 -2.70
C GLN A 150 -2.13 32.05 -2.22
N PHE A 151 -3.23 31.53 -1.66
CA PHE A 151 -4.28 32.34 -1.06
C PHE A 151 -3.72 33.19 0.10
N LEU A 152 -3.06 32.57 1.08
CA LEU A 152 -2.48 33.31 2.22
C LEU A 152 -1.50 34.41 1.76
N ASN A 153 -0.61 34.11 0.83
CA ASN A 153 0.34 35.10 0.31
C ASN A 153 -0.34 36.26 -0.42
N PHE A 154 -1.49 36.03 -1.07
CA PHE A 154 -2.27 37.09 -1.70
C PHE A 154 -2.87 38.06 -0.67
N PHE A 155 -3.33 37.56 0.48
CA PHE A 155 -3.88 38.40 1.56
C PHE A 155 -2.82 39.05 2.45
N SER A 156 -1.61 38.48 2.52
CA SER A 156 -0.50 39.08 3.29
C SER A 156 0.24 40.19 2.54
N ASN A 157 0.08 40.27 1.22
CA ASN A 157 0.76 41.26 0.35
C ASN A 157 -0.19 42.38 -0.14
N ASN A 158 -1.41 42.44 0.38
CA ASN A 158 -2.36 43.56 0.25
C ASN A 158 -2.60 44.17 1.63
#